data_AF-X1FVU6-F1
#
_entry.id   AF-X1FVU6-F1
#
_cell.length_a   1.000
_cell.length_b   1.000
_cell.length_c   1.000
_cell.angle_alpha   90.00
_cell.angle_beta   90.00
_cell.angle_gamma   90.00
#
_symmetry.space_group_name_H-M   'P 1'
#
loop_
_entity.id
_entity.type
_entity.pdbx_description
1 polymer ?
#
loop_
_entity_poly.entity_id
_entity_poly.type
_entity_poly.pdbx_seq_one_letter_code
_entity_poly.pdbx_strand_id
1 'polypeptide(L)'
;PITGTDRRPCLDYHIDHCLGPCIGAVSREEYSEVIKQIILFLEGKQEIVVQELQNKMKQAAEALDFEKATLLRDQIQAIDRVIEGQRIATTVRDEQDVISLAGNKDRACVQVFFIRNGKLIGRESFVLEGTRYESPSQIMTNFIKQFYNSCPYIPPLLLIQYPVEDTATIENWLQSKRGAKVHIQVPHRGNKKQLVDIVAENARQSLEQLRIKQLAAPSALAAALAEVKRELNLPSLPLRMEGYDISNIQGKMAVGSMVVFDKGKPKPSDYRRFRIKTVPEA
;
A
#
# COMPACT_ATOMS: atom_id res chain seq x y z
N PRO A 1 -18.35 12.08 22.08
CA PRO A 1 -18.99 13.07 21.18
C PRO A 1 -17.91 13.93 20.52
N ILE A 2 -18.03 14.21 19.21
CA ILE A 2 -17.14 15.17 18.54
C ILE A 2 -17.53 16.56 19.05
N THR A 3 -16.67 17.16 19.87
CA THR A 3 -16.93 18.44 20.57
C THR A 3 -16.52 19.65 19.74
N GLY A 4 -15.57 19.51 18.81
CA GLY A 4 -15.03 20.61 18.00
C GLY A 4 -14.12 21.57 18.75
N THR A 5 -13.85 21.29 20.03
CA THR A 5 -13.10 22.18 20.93
C THR A 5 -11.95 21.48 21.64
N ASP A 6 -11.60 20.25 21.22
CA ASP A 6 -10.52 19.52 21.85
C ASP A 6 -9.19 20.25 21.64
N ARG A 7 -8.40 20.35 22.70
CA ARG A 7 -7.16 21.14 22.69
C ARG A 7 -6.02 20.50 21.89
N ARG A 8 -6.10 19.20 21.59
CA ARG A 8 -5.03 18.46 20.91
C ARG A 8 -5.60 17.52 19.86
N PRO A 9 -5.02 17.50 18.64
CA PRO A 9 -5.37 16.49 17.64
C PRO A 9 -4.88 15.11 18.06
N CYS A 10 -5.53 14.07 17.55
CA CYS A 10 -5.02 12.71 17.62
C CYS A 10 -3.92 12.47 16.60
N LEU A 11 -3.26 11.31 16.69
CA LEU A 11 -2.24 10.89 15.73
C LEU A 11 -2.78 10.87 14.30
N ASP A 12 -4.01 10.42 14.09
CA ASP A 12 -4.62 10.31 12.75
C ASP A 12 -4.75 11.66 12.04
N TYR A 13 -4.96 12.75 12.78
CA TYR A 13 -4.93 14.11 12.21
C TYR A 13 -3.51 14.50 11.80
N HIS A 14 -2.51 14.16 12.61
CA HIS A 14 -1.12 14.50 12.33
C HIS A 14 -0.50 13.72 11.17
N ILE A 15 -1.10 12.60 10.77
CA ILE A 15 -0.70 11.79 9.61
C ILE A 15 -1.69 11.92 8.44
N ASP A 16 -2.53 12.96 8.44
CA ASP A 16 -3.49 13.29 7.38
C ASP A 16 -4.55 12.21 7.08
N HIS A 17 -4.83 11.33 8.03
CA HIS A 17 -5.90 10.32 7.96
C HIS A 17 -7.24 10.79 8.54
N CYS A 18 -7.26 11.91 9.25
CA CYS A 18 -8.46 12.47 9.85
C CYS A 18 -8.52 13.97 9.62
N LEU A 19 -9.70 14.49 9.28
CA LEU A 19 -9.94 15.92 9.07
C LEU A 19 -9.99 16.72 10.39
N GLY A 20 -9.84 16.07 11.54
CA GLY A 20 -9.80 16.72 12.85
C GLY A 20 -11.10 17.40 13.29
N PRO A 21 -12.28 16.77 13.13
CA PRO A 21 -13.54 17.38 13.56
C PRO A 21 -13.61 17.56 15.08
N CYS A 22 -12.83 16.80 15.86
CA CYS A 22 -12.75 16.92 17.32
C CYS A 22 -12.12 18.24 17.79
N ILE A 23 -11.17 18.77 17.03
CA ILE A 23 -10.47 20.04 17.31
C ILE A 23 -11.04 21.22 16.53
N GLY A 24 -12.07 21.00 15.71
CA GLY A 24 -12.65 22.03 14.84
C GLY A 24 -11.80 22.39 13.62
N ALA A 25 -10.89 21.52 13.19
CA ALA A 25 -10.04 21.75 12.01
C ALA A 25 -10.82 21.62 10.69
N VAL A 26 -12.01 21.03 10.72
CA VAL A 26 -12.93 20.93 9.59
C VAL A 26 -14.30 21.45 10.00
N SER A 27 -14.98 22.13 9.08
CA SER A 27 -16.34 22.60 9.32
C SER A 27 -17.34 21.42 9.40
N ARG A 28 -18.49 21.66 10.03
CA ARG A 28 -19.55 20.65 10.13
C ARG A 28 -20.08 20.28 8.73
N GLU A 29 -20.16 21.27 7.87
CA GLU A 29 -20.65 21.17 6.50
C GLU A 29 -19.71 20.29 5.67
N GLU A 30 -18.41 20.59 5.67
CA GLU A 30 -17.39 19.78 4.97
C GLU A 30 -17.33 18.36 5.51
N TYR A 31 -17.34 18.19 6.83
CA TYR A 31 -17.33 16.85 7.44
C TYR A 31 -18.58 16.05 7.06
N SER A 32 -19.76 16.68 7.07
CA SER A 32 -21.00 16.04 6.66
C SER A 32 -20.99 15.64 5.19
N GLU A 33 -20.32 16.40 4.32
CA GLU A 33 -20.21 16.08 2.90
C GLU A 33 -19.32 14.84 2.70
N VAL A 34 -18.20 14.76 3.41
CA VAL A 34 -17.32 13.58 3.40
C VAL A 34 -18.06 12.34 3.91
N ILE A 35 -18.85 12.45 4.97
CA ILE A 35 -19.66 11.34 5.49
C ILE A 35 -20.70 10.88 4.45
N LYS A 36 -21.37 11.80 3.75
CA LYS A 36 -22.30 11.45 2.67
C LYS A 36 -21.61 10.66 1.56
N GLN A 37 -20.42 11.08 1.15
CA GLN A 37 -19.63 10.37 0.14
C GLN A 37 -19.24 8.95 0.60
N ILE A 38 -18.89 8.77 1.89
CA ILE A 38 -18.61 7.45 2.47
C ILE A 38 -19.86 6.56 2.45
N ILE A 39 -21.03 7.10 2.82
CA ILE A 39 -22.30 6.35 2.80
C ILE A 39 -22.61 5.89 1.38
N LEU A 40 -22.55 6.80 0.39
CA LEU A 40 -22.80 6.47 -1.02
C LEU A 40 -21.83 5.41 -1.55
N PHE A 41 -20.56 5.48 -1.14
CA PHE A 41 -19.56 4.49 -1.50
C PHE A 41 -19.91 3.10 -0.93
N LEU A 42 -20.29 3.01 0.34
CA LEU A 42 -20.67 1.76 1.00
C LEU A 42 -22.00 1.17 0.48
N GLU A 43 -22.89 2.02 -0.02
CA GLU A 43 -24.14 1.62 -0.71
C GLU A 43 -23.89 1.11 -2.15
N GLY A 44 -22.65 1.15 -2.63
CA GLY A 44 -22.30 0.71 -4.00
C GLY A 44 -22.58 1.75 -5.08
N LYS A 45 -22.87 3.00 -4.73
CA LYS A 45 -23.08 4.11 -5.68
C LYS A 45 -21.76 4.81 -6.01
N GLN A 46 -20.71 4.02 -6.27
CA GLN A 46 -19.34 4.52 -6.32
C GLN A 46 -19.10 5.43 -7.54
N GLU A 47 -19.80 5.19 -8.64
CA GLU A 47 -19.76 6.02 -9.85
C GLU A 47 -20.15 7.48 -9.58
N ILE A 48 -21.14 7.70 -8.70
CA ILE A 48 -21.61 9.05 -8.33
C ILE A 48 -20.52 9.79 -7.55
N VAL A 49 -19.86 9.08 -6.62
CA VAL A 49 -18.77 9.64 -5.81
C VAL A 49 -17.59 10.04 -6.68
N VAL A 50 -17.21 9.20 -7.65
CA VAL A 50 -16.13 9.50 -8.61
C VAL A 50 -16.46 10.73 -9.45
N GLN A 51 -17.69 10.84 -9.97
CA GLN A 51 -18.11 12.01 -10.74
C GLN A 51 -18.05 13.31 -9.93
N GLU A 52 -18.49 13.29 -8.66
CA GLU A 52 -18.38 14.45 -7.78
C GLU A 52 -16.92 14.87 -7.54
N LEU A 53 -16.03 13.91 -7.27
CA LEU A 53 -14.61 14.19 -7.06
C LEU A 53 -13.95 14.71 -8.33
N GLN A 54 -14.30 14.19 -9.51
CA GLN A 54 -13.82 14.70 -10.80
C GLN A 54 -14.24 16.15 -11.04
N ASN A 55 -15.50 16.49 -10.72
CA ASN A 55 -15.98 17.87 -10.81
C ASN A 55 -15.22 18.80 -9.86
N LYS A 56 -15.01 18.39 -8.61
CA LYS A 56 -14.23 19.15 -7.62
C LYS A 56 -12.77 19.33 -8.07
N MET A 57 -12.16 18.28 -8.63
CA MET A 57 -10.80 18.32 -9.15
C MET A 57 -10.68 19.32 -10.31
N LYS A 58 -11.65 19.32 -11.23
CA LYS A 58 -11.70 20.26 -12.35
C LYS A 58 -11.83 21.71 -11.88
N GLN A 59 -12.72 21.96 -10.90
CA GLN A 59 -12.88 23.29 -10.31
C GLN A 59 -11.59 23.77 -9.60
N ALA A 60 -10.90 22.88 -8.87
CA ALA A 60 -9.63 23.22 -8.23
C ALA A 60 -8.54 23.55 -9.28
N ALA A 61 -8.49 22.81 -10.38
CA ALA A 61 -7.57 23.08 -11.47
C ALA A 61 -7.89 24.41 -12.18
N GLU A 62 -9.17 24.72 -12.42
CA GLU A 62 -9.62 26.01 -12.97
C GLU A 62 -9.26 27.19 -12.04
N ALA A 63 -9.29 26.97 -10.72
CA ALA A 63 -8.87 27.93 -9.71
C ALA A 63 -7.35 28.02 -9.48
N LEU A 64 -6.54 27.27 -10.27
CA LEU A 64 -5.08 27.18 -10.16
C LEU A 64 -4.58 26.60 -8.81
N ASP A 65 -5.43 25.87 -8.09
CA ASP A 65 -5.09 25.14 -6.86
C ASP A 65 -4.62 23.71 -7.20
N PHE A 66 -3.39 23.61 -7.69
CA PHE A 66 -2.81 22.36 -8.19
C PHE A 66 -2.55 21.33 -7.08
N GLU A 67 -2.30 21.76 -5.85
CA GLU A 67 -2.13 20.87 -4.70
C GLU A 67 -3.44 20.13 -4.40
N LYS A 68 -4.55 20.89 -4.32
CA LYS A 68 -5.87 20.32 -4.10
C LYS A 68 -6.33 19.44 -5.28
N ALA A 69 -6.06 19.86 -6.51
CA ALA A 69 -6.36 19.05 -7.69
C ALA A 69 -5.58 17.72 -7.69
N THR A 70 -4.31 17.74 -7.24
CA THR A 70 -3.49 16.53 -7.12
C THR A 70 -4.05 15.57 -6.07
N LEU A 71 -4.42 16.07 -4.89
CA LEU A 71 -5.07 15.25 -3.85
C LEU A 71 -6.36 14.59 -4.35
N LEU A 72 -7.23 15.35 -5.02
CA LEU A 72 -8.49 14.83 -5.56
C LEU A 72 -8.25 13.81 -6.67
N ARG A 73 -7.26 14.03 -7.55
CA ARG A 73 -6.85 13.06 -8.57
C ARG A 73 -6.40 11.74 -7.94
N ASP A 74 -5.56 11.81 -6.92
CA ASP A 74 -5.02 10.63 -6.26
C ASP A 74 -6.12 9.87 -5.51
N GLN A 75 -7.09 10.57 -4.91
CA GLN A 75 -8.31 9.96 -4.34
C GLN A 75 -9.16 9.25 -5.40
N ILE A 76 -9.39 9.88 -6.56
CA ILE A 76 -10.12 9.26 -7.68
C ILE A 76 -9.39 7.99 -8.12
N GLN A 77 -8.07 8.04 -8.31
CA GLN A 77 -7.29 6.85 -8.69
C GLN A 77 -7.33 5.74 -7.64
N ALA A 78 -7.32 6.09 -6.35
CA ALA A 78 -7.44 5.10 -5.27
C ALA A 78 -8.82 4.43 -5.29
N ILE A 79 -9.89 5.20 -5.48
CA ILE A 79 -11.26 4.70 -5.62
C ILE A 79 -11.39 3.83 -6.87
N ASP A 80 -10.90 4.29 -8.02
CA ASP A 80 -10.95 3.55 -9.28
C ASP A 80 -10.23 2.21 -9.19
N ARG A 81 -9.06 2.13 -8.52
CA ARG A 81 -8.37 0.85 -8.29
C ARG A 81 -9.22 -0.14 -7.47
N VAL A 82 -9.97 0.36 -6.50
CA VAL A 82 -10.88 -0.48 -5.69
C VAL A 82 -12.10 -0.92 -6.50
N ILE A 83 -12.71 0.01 -7.25
CA ILE A 83 -13.85 -0.27 -8.13
C ILE A 83 -13.45 -1.24 -9.25
N GLU A 84 -12.29 -1.05 -9.87
CA GLU A 84 -11.77 -1.89 -10.95
C GLU A 84 -11.54 -3.33 -10.46
N GLY A 85 -10.97 -3.49 -9.27
CA GLY A 85 -10.88 -4.80 -8.61
C GLY A 85 -12.24 -5.47 -8.39
N GLN A 86 -13.26 -4.70 -7.98
CA GLN A 86 -14.63 -5.21 -7.80
C GLN A 86 -15.37 -5.50 -9.12
N ARG A 87 -15.24 -4.64 -10.14
CA ARG A 87 -15.85 -4.80 -11.47
C ARG A 87 -15.24 -5.96 -12.25
N ILE A 88 -13.92 -6.10 -12.20
CA ILE A 88 -13.23 -7.23 -12.85
C ILE A 88 -13.63 -8.55 -12.18
N ALA A 89 -13.74 -8.59 -10.85
CA ALA A 89 -14.29 -9.75 -10.14
C ALA A 89 -15.73 -10.05 -10.61
N THR A 90 -16.58 -9.03 -10.77
CA THR A 90 -17.99 -9.17 -11.21
C THR A 90 -18.13 -9.67 -12.65
N THR A 91 -17.12 -9.45 -13.48
CA THR A 91 -17.12 -9.91 -14.88
C THR A 91 -16.76 -11.40 -14.99
N VAL A 92 -16.17 -12.00 -13.96
CA VAL A 92 -15.85 -13.43 -13.93
C VAL A 92 -16.95 -14.16 -13.19
N ARG A 93 -17.80 -14.90 -13.93
CA ARG A 93 -19.02 -15.54 -13.39
C ARG A 93 -18.79 -16.79 -12.54
N ASP A 94 -17.56 -17.13 -12.21
CA ASP A 94 -17.22 -18.41 -11.58
C ASP A 94 -16.52 -18.23 -10.23
N GLU A 95 -16.62 -19.25 -9.39
CA GLU A 95 -15.85 -19.32 -8.16
C GLU A 95 -14.38 -19.58 -8.47
N GLN A 96 -13.51 -18.71 -7.98
CA GLN A 96 -12.09 -18.84 -8.23
C GLN A 96 -11.27 -18.17 -7.13
N ASP A 97 -10.06 -18.68 -6.94
CA ASP A 97 -9.05 -18.00 -6.13
C ASP A 97 -7.96 -17.46 -7.05
N VAL A 98 -7.55 -16.22 -6.79
CA VAL A 98 -6.51 -15.55 -7.57
C VAL A 98 -5.29 -15.37 -6.67
N ILE A 99 -4.17 -15.95 -7.08
CA ILE A 99 -2.95 -16.01 -6.29
C ILE A 99 -1.83 -15.32 -7.06
N SER A 100 -1.20 -14.34 -6.44
CA SER A 100 -0.04 -13.65 -7.02
C SER A 100 0.98 -13.36 -5.95
N LEU A 101 2.23 -13.16 -6.36
CA LEU A 101 3.33 -12.91 -5.45
C LEU A 101 4.13 -11.69 -5.89
N ALA A 102 4.71 -11.00 -4.90
CA ALA A 102 5.72 -9.99 -5.11
C ALA A 102 6.91 -10.32 -4.21
N GLY A 103 8.11 -10.36 -4.78
CA GLY A 103 9.33 -10.73 -4.07
C GLY A 103 10.40 -9.66 -4.11
N ASN A 104 11.27 -9.68 -3.10
CA ASN A 104 12.57 -9.03 -3.09
C ASN A 104 13.66 -10.08 -2.78
N LYS A 105 14.92 -9.65 -2.58
CA LYS A 105 16.08 -10.57 -2.53
C LYS A 105 16.00 -11.67 -1.47
N ASP A 106 15.17 -11.57 -0.43
CA ASP A 106 15.13 -12.57 0.65
C ASP A 106 13.70 -12.86 1.19
N ARG A 107 12.69 -12.18 0.65
CA ARG A 107 11.30 -12.37 1.04
C ARG A 107 10.36 -12.30 -0.14
N ALA A 108 9.25 -12.99 -0.02
CA ALA A 108 8.11 -12.86 -0.91
C ALA A 108 6.84 -12.58 -0.11
N CYS A 109 5.99 -11.71 -0.63
CA CYS A 109 4.62 -11.56 -0.19
C CYS A 109 3.72 -12.27 -1.21
N VAL A 110 2.93 -13.23 -0.75
CA VAL A 110 1.91 -13.90 -1.55
C VAL A 110 0.55 -13.37 -1.13
N GLN A 111 -0.26 -12.97 -2.11
CA GLN A 111 -1.59 -12.43 -1.90
C GLN A 111 -2.62 -13.38 -2.55
N VAL A 112 -3.68 -13.68 -1.81
CA VAL A 112 -4.79 -14.52 -2.26
C VAL A 112 -6.07 -13.71 -2.23
N PHE A 113 -6.79 -13.67 -3.35
CA PHE A 113 -8.12 -13.08 -3.45
C PHE A 113 -9.14 -14.20 -3.63
N PHE A 114 -10.15 -14.22 -2.77
CA PHE A 114 -11.23 -15.20 -2.81
C PHE A 114 -12.43 -14.62 -3.56
N ILE A 115 -12.75 -15.18 -4.72
CA ILE A 115 -13.88 -14.73 -5.54
C ILE A 115 -14.95 -15.80 -5.58
N ARG A 116 -16.16 -15.46 -5.13
CA ARG A 116 -17.32 -16.35 -5.16
C ARG A 116 -18.48 -15.62 -5.80
N ASN A 117 -19.19 -16.28 -6.71
CA ASN A 117 -20.30 -15.69 -7.47
C ASN A 117 -19.93 -14.33 -8.10
N GLY A 118 -18.72 -14.21 -8.64
CA GLY A 118 -18.19 -12.97 -9.22
C GLY A 118 -17.95 -11.84 -8.21
N LYS A 119 -17.97 -12.11 -6.90
CA LYS A 119 -17.69 -11.09 -5.88
C LYS A 119 -16.43 -11.45 -5.12
N LEU A 120 -15.58 -10.45 -4.88
CA LEU A 120 -14.46 -10.57 -3.97
C LEU A 120 -15.01 -10.67 -2.54
N ILE A 121 -14.95 -11.86 -1.94
CA ILE A 121 -15.45 -12.11 -0.58
C ILE A 121 -14.37 -11.95 0.48
N GLY A 122 -13.10 -11.95 0.09
CA GLY A 122 -11.99 -11.79 1.02
C GLY A 122 -10.64 -11.69 0.33
N ARG A 123 -9.64 -11.23 1.09
CA ARG A 123 -8.24 -11.21 0.69
C ARG A 123 -7.36 -11.61 1.87
N GLU A 124 -6.35 -12.39 1.59
CA GLU A 124 -5.33 -12.78 2.56
C GLU A 124 -3.93 -12.45 2.03
N SER A 125 -3.01 -12.18 2.94
CA SER A 125 -1.63 -11.81 2.66
C SER A 125 -0.71 -12.68 3.51
N PHE A 126 0.26 -13.31 2.87
CA PHE A 126 1.25 -14.17 3.49
C PHE A 126 2.63 -13.65 3.19
N VAL A 127 3.50 -13.67 4.20
CA VAL A 127 4.90 -13.23 4.07
C VAL A 127 5.77 -14.46 4.24
N LEU A 128 6.55 -14.75 3.22
CA LEU A 128 7.49 -15.86 3.15
C LEU A 128 8.91 -15.30 3.28
N GLU A 129 9.71 -15.91 4.15
CA GLU A 129 11.12 -15.57 4.36
C GLU A 129 12.02 -16.65 3.75
N GLY A 130 13.26 -16.29 3.39
CA GLY A 130 14.24 -17.24 2.86
C GLY A 130 14.05 -17.58 1.37
N THR A 131 13.34 -16.75 0.62
CA THR A 131 12.99 -17.01 -0.79
C THR A 131 14.12 -16.66 -1.77
N ARG A 132 15.33 -16.34 -1.27
CA ARG A 132 16.46 -15.80 -2.05
C ARG A 132 16.92 -16.67 -3.21
N TYR A 133 16.80 -17.99 -3.06
CA TYR A 133 17.26 -18.97 -4.05
C TYR A 133 16.11 -19.73 -4.70
N GLU A 134 14.86 -19.37 -4.41
CA GLU A 134 13.69 -20.01 -4.98
C GLU A 134 13.19 -19.22 -6.19
N SER A 135 12.88 -19.93 -7.27
CA SER A 135 12.20 -19.33 -8.42
C SER A 135 10.75 -18.98 -8.05
N PRO A 136 10.12 -17.99 -8.71
CA PRO A 136 8.70 -17.67 -8.49
C PRO A 136 7.76 -18.88 -8.66
N SER A 137 8.07 -19.78 -9.58
CA SER A 137 7.34 -21.04 -9.78
C SER A 137 7.43 -21.98 -8.58
N GLN A 138 8.61 -22.10 -7.96
CA GLN A 138 8.81 -22.91 -6.75
C GLN A 138 8.05 -22.34 -5.56
N ILE A 139 8.14 -21.01 -5.36
CA ILE A 139 7.42 -20.32 -4.30
C ILE A 139 5.91 -20.54 -4.47
N MET A 140 5.38 -20.39 -5.69
CA MET A 140 3.97 -20.62 -5.99
C MET A 140 3.54 -22.08 -5.72
N THR A 141 4.37 -23.04 -6.12
CA THR A 141 4.15 -24.48 -5.92
C THR A 141 4.06 -24.82 -4.43
N ASN A 142 5.06 -24.39 -3.65
CA ASN A 142 5.14 -24.64 -2.22
C ASN A 142 3.99 -23.95 -1.48
N PHE A 143 3.69 -22.70 -1.84
CA PHE A 143 2.59 -21.94 -1.25
C PHE A 143 1.24 -22.64 -1.48
N ILE A 144 0.91 -23.03 -2.72
CA ILE A 144 -0.35 -23.70 -3.04
C ILE A 144 -0.49 -25.03 -2.27
N LYS A 145 0.58 -25.83 -2.21
CA LYS A 145 0.59 -27.08 -1.44
C LYS A 145 0.33 -26.83 0.04
N GLN A 146 1.00 -25.87 0.66
CA GLN A 146 0.83 -25.58 2.09
C GLN A 146 -0.55 -24.95 2.39
N PHE A 147 -0.96 -23.99 1.58
CA PHE A 147 -2.21 -23.24 1.75
C PHE A 147 -3.43 -24.15 1.66
N TYR A 148 -3.58 -24.92 0.58
CA TYR A 148 -4.71 -25.84 0.42
C TYR A 148 -4.56 -27.16 1.20
N ASN A 149 -3.43 -27.36 1.88
CA ASN A 149 -3.37 -28.43 2.85
C ASN A 149 -4.24 -28.11 4.09
N SER A 150 -4.24 -26.84 4.51
CA SER A 150 -4.93 -26.35 5.71
C SER A 150 -6.25 -25.62 5.41
N CYS A 151 -6.49 -25.25 4.15
CA CYS A 151 -7.71 -24.54 3.74
C CYS A 151 -8.90 -25.52 3.61
N PRO A 152 -10.05 -25.25 4.25
CA PRO A 152 -11.23 -26.10 4.15
C PRO A 152 -11.98 -26.00 2.81
N TYR A 153 -11.69 -24.98 2.00
CA TYR A 153 -12.40 -24.73 0.73
C TYR A 153 -11.43 -24.66 -0.45
N ILE A 154 -11.72 -25.40 -1.51
CA ILE A 154 -10.95 -25.37 -2.76
C ILE A 154 -11.91 -24.96 -3.91
N PRO A 155 -11.65 -23.86 -4.63
CA PRO A 155 -12.48 -23.44 -5.75
C PRO A 155 -12.27 -24.33 -6.99
N PRO A 156 -13.17 -24.29 -7.99
CA PRO A 156 -12.98 -24.99 -9.26
C PRO A 156 -11.84 -24.44 -10.11
N LEU A 157 -11.44 -23.18 -9.90
CA LEU A 157 -10.44 -22.51 -10.69
C LEU A 157 -9.47 -21.72 -9.80
N LEU A 158 -8.17 -21.95 -10.02
CA LEU A 158 -7.09 -21.15 -9.46
C LEU A 158 -6.45 -20.35 -10.60
N LEU A 159 -6.48 -19.03 -10.47
CA LEU A 159 -5.73 -18.12 -11.35
C LEU A 159 -4.41 -17.76 -10.68
N ILE A 160 -3.29 -18.09 -11.33
CA ILE A 160 -1.97 -17.89 -10.74
C ILE A 160 -1.08 -17.05 -11.65
N GLN A 161 -0.20 -16.28 -11.05
CA GLN A 161 0.72 -15.40 -11.78
C GLN A 161 1.85 -16.14 -12.48
N TYR A 162 2.39 -17.18 -11.84
CA TYR A 162 3.50 -17.99 -12.33
C TYR A 162 3.08 -19.46 -12.37
N PRO A 163 3.53 -20.24 -13.36
CA PRO A 163 3.21 -21.67 -13.42
C PRO A 163 3.81 -22.41 -12.21
N VAL A 164 3.07 -23.40 -11.71
CA VAL A 164 3.55 -24.35 -10.70
C VAL A 164 4.32 -25.50 -11.34
N GLU A 165 5.24 -26.09 -10.58
CA GLU A 165 5.91 -27.33 -10.93
C GLU A 165 4.90 -28.49 -10.93
N ASP A 166 4.88 -29.25 -12.02
CA ASP A 166 3.97 -30.38 -12.22
C ASP A 166 2.49 -30.04 -11.94
N THR A 167 1.94 -29.17 -12.80
CA THR A 167 0.56 -28.69 -12.70
C THR A 167 -0.46 -29.84 -12.65
N ALA A 168 -0.24 -30.92 -13.41
CA ALA A 168 -1.14 -32.06 -13.44
C ALA A 168 -1.23 -32.78 -12.08
N THR A 169 -0.08 -32.99 -11.43
CA THR A 169 -0.06 -33.60 -10.08
C THR A 169 -0.77 -32.72 -9.05
N ILE A 170 -0.58 -31.40 -9.12
CA ILE A 170 -1.23 -30.47 -8.18
C ILE A 170 -2.74 -30.39 -8.43
N GLU A 171 -3.18 -30.32 -9.69
CA GLU A 171 -4.62 -30.37 -10.03
C GLU A 171 -5.27 -31.66 -9.51
N ASN A 172 -4.62 -32.82 -9.72
CA ASN A 172 -5.12 -34.11 -9.23
C ASN A 172 -5.22 -34.15 -7.70
N TRP A 173 -4.21 -33.63 -7.00
CA TRP A 173 -4.20 -33.55 -5.54
C TRP A 173 -5.33 -32.64 -5.01
N LEU A 174 -5.50 -31.46 -5.61
CA LEU A 174 -6.59 -30.53 -5.27
C LEU A 174 -7.97 -31.14 -5.57
N GLN A 175 -8.10 -31.84 -6.70
CA GLN A 175 -9.33 -32.54 -7.07
C GLN A 175 -9.67 -33.64 -6.06
N SER A 176 -8.69 -34.42 -5.60
CA SER A 176 -8.89 -35.45 -4.57
C SER A 176 -9.39 -34.85 -3.25
N LYS A 177 -8.81 -33.73 -2.81
CA LYS A 177 -9.27 -33.02 -1.61
C LYS A 177 -10.66 -32.40 -1.77
N ARG A 178 -10.97 -31.84 -2.94
CA ARG A 178 -12.24 -31.17 -3.22
C ARG A 178 -13.39 -32.13 -3.48
N GLY A 179 -13.10 -33.31 -4.04
CA GLY A 179 -14.10 -34.24 -4.57
C GLY A 179 -14.68 -33.84 -5.93
N ALA A 180 -14.15 -32.79 -6.57
CA ALA A 180 -14.59 -32.29 -7.88
C ALA A 180 -13.39 -31.71 -8.65
N LYS A 181 -13.53 -31.59 -9.98
CA LYS A 181 -12.45 -31.13 -10.87
C LYS A 181 -11.95 -29.73 -10.48
N VAL A 182 -10.64 -29.55 -10.45
CA VAL A 182 -9.97 -28.27 -10.17
C VAL A 182 -9.05 -27.94 -11.33
N HIS A 183 -9.06 -26.68 -11.76
CA HIS A 183 -8.22 -26.17 -12.83
C HIS A 183 -7.27 -25.10 -12.34
N ILE A 184 -6.03 -25.15 -12.79
CA ILE A 184 -5.01 -24.14 -12.56
C ILE A 184 -4.74 -23.43 -13.89
N GLN A 185 -4.85 -22.11 -13.92
CA GLN A 185 -4.62 -21.30 -15.12
C GLN A 185 -3.63 -20.17 -14.85
N VAL A 186 -2.70 -20.00 -15.79
CA VAL A 186 -1.81 -18.83 -15.88
C VAL A 186 -2.34 -17.93 -16.99
N PRO A 187 -3.18 -16.91 -16.68
CA PRO A 187 -3.72 -16.06 -17.73
C PRO A 187 -2.62 -15.15 -18.28
N HIS A 188 -2.57 -15.02 -19.61
CA HIS A 188 -1.61 -14.13 -20.29
C HIS A 188 -2.24 -12.85 -20.84
N ARG A 189 -3.58 -12.80 -21.03
CA ARG A 189 -4.32 -11.65 -21.56
C ARG A 189 -5.78 -11.61 -21.07
N GLY A 190 -6.43 -10.47 -21.25
CA GLY A 190 -7.85 -10.25 -20.93
C GLY A 190 -8.14 -10.07 -19.43
N ASN A 191 -9.41 -10.12 -19.04
CA ASN A 191 -9.88 -9.78 -17.69
C ASN A 191 -9.23 -10.65 -16.59
N LYS A 192 -8.99 -11.95 -16.86
CA LYS A 192 -8.30 -12.85 -15.92
C LYS A 192 -6.86 -12.41 -15.66
N LYS A 193 -6.15 -11.90 -16.68
CA LYS A 193 -4.78 -11.37 -16.53
C LYS A 193 -4.78 -10.09 -15.72
N GLN A 194 -5.70 -9.16 -16.02
CA GLN A 194 -5.85 -7.90 -15.28
C GLN A 194 -6.12 -8.16 -13.80
N LEU A 195 -6.95 -9.17 -13.50
CA LEU A 195 -7.22 -9.57 -12.12
C LEU A 195 -5.96 -10.09 -11.41
N VAL A 196 -5.16 -10.93 -12.07
CA VAL A 196 -3.85 -11.37 -11.56
C VAL A 196 -2.91 -10.18 -11.33
N ASP A 197 -2.89 -9.20 -12.24
CA ASP A 197 -2.06 -7.98 -12.06
C ASP A 197 -2.47 -7.15 -10.85
N ILE A 198 -3.77 -7.01 -10.60
CA ILE A 198 -4.29 -6.31 -9.41
C ILE A 198 -3.82 -7.02 -8.13
N VAL A 199 -3.89 -8.35 -8.10
CA VAL A 199 -3.44 -9.14 -6.94
C VAL A 199 -1.92 -9.03 -6.76
N ALA A 200 -1.15 -9.04 -7.85
CA ALA A 200 0.29 -8.84 -7.81
C ALA A 200 0.69 -7.45 -7.29
N GLU A 201 -0.02 -6.40 -7.71
CA GLU A 201 0.21 -5.04 -7.22
C GLU A 201 -0.14 -4.91 -5.72
N ASN A 202 -1.21 -5.58 -5.26
CA ASN A 202 -1.52 -5.66 -3.83
C ASN A 202 -0.39 -6.36 -3.05
N ALA A 203 0.14 -7.47 -3.57
CA ALA A 203 1.27 -8.16 -2.95
C ALA A 203 2.51 -7.24 -2.84
N ARG A 204 2.78 -6.43 -3.86
CA ARG A 204 3.89 -5.46 -3.87
C ARG A 204 3.71 -4.38 -2.81
N GLN A 205 2.50 -3.85 -2.66
CA GLN A 205 2.17 -2.85 -1.64
C GLN A 205 2.29 -3.42 -0.22
N SER A 206 1.79 -4.64 0.00
CA SER A 206 1.93 -5.36 1.28
C SER A 206 3.40 -5.54 1.67
N LEU A 207 4.26 -5.90 0.71
CA LEU A 207 5.69 -6.05 0.93
C LEU A 207 6.39 -4.73 1.29
N GLU A 208 6.05 -3.63 0.63
CA GLU A 208 6.63 -2.32 0.93
C GLU A 208 6.18 -1.80 2.30
N GLN A 209 4.90 -1.97 2.66
CA GLN A 209 4.41 -1.62 3.99
C GLN A 209 5.14 -2.40 5.09
N LEU A 210 5.41 -3.68 4.86
CA LEU A 210 6.17 -4.51 5.80
C LEU A 210 7.61 -4.03 5.94
N ARG A 211 8.26 -3.65 4.83
CA ARG A 211 9.61 -3.06 4.84
C ARG A 211 9.66 -1.79 5.70
N ILE A 212 8.69 -0.89 5.52
CA ILE A 212 8.57 0.35 6.29
C ILE A 212 8.39 0.04 7.78
N LYS A 213 7.49 -0.89 8.12
CA LYS A 213 7.26 -1.30 9.52
C LYS A 213 8.50 -1.89 10.19
N GLN A 214 9.32 -2.64 9.45
CA GLN A 214 10.52 -3.26 10.00
C GLN A 214 11.70 -2.31 10.15
N LEU A 215 11.85 -1.33 9.25
CA LEU A 215 12.82 -0.25 9.44
C LEU A 215 12.53 0.56 10.71
N ALA A 216 11.27 0.60 11.14
CA ALA A 216 10.85 1.20 12.40
C ALA A 216 11.08 0.30 13.64
N ALA A 217 11.53 -0.96 13.48
CA ALA A 217 11.73 -1.91 14.58
C ALA A 217 13.09 -1.74 15.29
N PRO A 218 13.16 -1.84 16.64
CA PRO A 218 14.37 -1.50 17.40
C PRO A 218 15.63 -2.35 17.12
N SER A 219 15.49 -3.62 16.72
CA SER A 219 16.64 -4.53 16.48
C SER A 219 17.33 -4.29 15.14
N ALA A 220 16.57 -3.95 14.10
CA ALA A 220 17.10 -3.62 12.77
C ALA A 220 17.92 -2.31 12.78
N LEU A 221 17.59 -1.41 13.71
CA LEU A 221 18.22 -0.09 13.82
C LEU A 221 19.70 -0.18 14.21
N ALA A 222 20.05 -1.10 15.13
CA ALA A 222 21.44 -1.30 15.54
C ALA A 222 22.31 -1.84 14.40
N ALA A 223 21.77 -2.80 13.62
CA ALA A 223 22.45 -3.35 12.45
C ALA A 223 22.64 -2.30 11.35
N ALA A 224 21.61 -1.49 11.08
CA ALA A 224 21.68 -0.40 10.11
C ALA A 224 22.72 0.67 10.51
N LEU A 225 22.79 1.06 11.79
CA LEU A 225 23.80 2.00 12.27
C LEU A 225 25.22 1.43 12.17
N ALA A 226 25.39 0.12 12.40
CA ALA A 226 26.67 -0.56 12.22
C ALA A 226 27.11 -0.62 10.74
N GLU A 227 26.15 -0.79 9.83
CA GLU A 227 26.40 -0.75 8.39
C GLU A 227 26.82 0.64 7.92
N VAL A 228 26.12 1.70 8.32
CA VAL A 228 26.51 3.09 8.01
C VAL A 228 27.91 3.41 8.51
N LYS A 229 28.26 2.99 9.74
CA LYS A 229 29.61 3.16 10.29
C LYS A 229 30.67 2.54 9.37
N ARG A 230 30.41 1.32 8.88
CA ARG A 230 31.34 0.55 8.04
C ARG A 230 31.52 1.20 6.67
N GLU A 231 30.42 1.50 5.97
CA GLU A 231 30.46 2.04 4.61
C GLU A 231 31.06 3.44 4.56
N LEU A 232 30.86 4.25 5.59
CA LEU A 232 31.38 5.62 5.69
C LEU A 232 32.70 5.71 6.48
N ASN A 233 33.28 4.58 6.91
CA ASN A 233 34.50 4.52 7.73
C ASN A 233 34.49 5.45 8.95
N LEU A 234 33.37 5.50 9.67
CA LEU A 234 33.22 6.36 10.84
C LEU A 234 33.94 5.78 12.07
N PRO A 235 34.56 6.62 12.91
CA PRO A 235 35.31 6.16 14.09
C PRO A 235 34.40 5.51 15.15
N SER A 236 33.15 5.96 15.26
CA SER A 236 32.16 5.48 16.23
C SER A 236 30.80 5.26 15.56
N LEU A 237 29.89 4.57 16.25
CA LEU A 237 28.51 4.43 15.77
C LEU A 237 27.85 5.80 15.68
N PRO A 238 27.19 6.15 14.56
CA PRO A 238 26.55 7.46 14.38
C PRO A 238 25.25 7.51 15.18
N LEU A 239 25.36 7.69 16.50
CA LEU A 239 24.20 7.74 17.40
C LEU A 239 23.38 9.02 17.19
N ARG A 240 24.01 10.12 16.80
CA ARG A 240 23.30 11.34 16.43
C ARG A 240 23.61 11.68 14.97
N MET A 241 22.58 11.83 14.16
CA MET A 241 22.69 12.20 12.75
C MET A 241 21.82 13.42 12.50
N GLU A 242 22.37 14.40 11.79
CA GLU A 242 21.67 15.63 11.41
C GLU A 242 21.65 15.71 9.89
N GLY A 243 20.45 15.79 9.31
CA GLY A 243 20.25 15.96 7.88
C GLY A 243 19.87 17.40 7.60
N TYR A 244 20.58 18.05 6.67
CA TYR A 244 20.33 19.43 6.26
C TYR A 244 19.77 19.42 4.85
N ASP A 245 18.57 19.96 4.67
CA ASP A 245 17.95 20.20 3.37
C ASP A 245 17.93 21.70 3.07
N ILE A 246 18.43 22.09 1.90
CA ILE A 246 18.54 23.49 1.48
C ILE A 246 17.58 23.70 0.30
N SER A 247 16.48 24.40 0.57
CA SER A 247 15.50 24.76 -0.45
C SER A 247 15.78 26.18 -0.95
N ASN A 248 16.11 26.31 -2.24
CA ASN A 248 16.28 27.61 -2.89
C ASN A 248 15.03 27.95 -3.70
N ILE A 249 14.23 28.89 -3.19
CA ILE A 249 13.08 29.44 -3.92
C ILE A 249 13.63 30.61 -4.75
N GLN A 250 13.63 30.48 -6.09
CA GLN A 250 14.06 31.52 -7.03
C GLN A 250 13.34 32.85 -6.75
N GLY A 251 13.96 33.72 -5.96
CA GLY A 251 13.54 35.10 -5.78
C GLY A 251 13.48 35.63 -4.35
N LYS A 252 13.26 34.82 -3.30
CA LYS A 252 13.23 35.32 -1.89
C LYS A 252 13.61 34.26 -0.87
N MET A 253 14.79 34.46 -0.24
CA MET A 253 15.33 33.78 0.95
C MET A 253 15.47 32.25 0.84
N ALA A 254 16.72 31.76 0.72
CA ALA A 254 17.00 30.34 0.88
C ALA A 254 16.69 29.89 2.33
N VAL A 255 16.00 28.77 2.46
CA VAL A 255 15.63 28.20 3.77
C VAL A 255 16.33 26.86 3.91
N GLY A 256 17.07 26.70 5.01
CA GLY A 256 17.63 25.42 5.42
C GLY A 256 16.72 24.76 6.44
N SER A 257 16.46 23.47 6.32
CA SER A 257 15.82 22.67 7.36
C SER A 257 16.80 21.62 7.88
N MET A 258 16.82 21.43 9.19
CA MET A 258 17.65 20.43 9.85
C MET A 258 16.77 19.45 10.60
N VAL A 259 16.85 18.20 10.20
CA VAL A 259 16.21 17.07 10.87
C VAL A 259 17.26 16.32 11.69
N VAL A 260 16.84 15.84 12.85
CA VAL A 260 17.73 15.16 13.81
C VAL A 260 17.24 13.73 14.05
N PHE A 261 18.16 12.79 13.98
CA PHE A 261 17.95 11.41 14.42
C PHE A 261 18.86 11.13 15.62
N ASP A 262 18.27 10.63 16.71
CA ASP A 262 18.95 10.23 17.94
C ASP A 262 18.75 8.73 18.15
N LYS A 263 19.87 8.00 18.24
CA LYS A 263 19.98 6.54 18.22
C LYS A 263 19.16 5.90 17.10
N GLY A 264 19.20 6.52 15.91
CA GLY A 264 18.46 6.10 14.71
C GLY A 264 16.97 6.41 14.70
N LYS A 265 16.42 7.03 15.76
CA LYS A 265 15.02 7.46 15.80
C LYS A 265 14.90 8.96 15.53
N PRO A 266 13.90 9.42 14.78
CA PRO A 266 13.62 10.85 14.66
C PRO A 266 13.46 11.51 16.03
N LYS A 267 14.08 12.68 16.21
CA LYS A 267 13.94 13.51 17.42
C LYS A 267 13.42 14.91 17.06
N PRO A 268 12.10 15.06 16.86
CA PRO A 268 11.49 16.30 16.37
C PRO A 268 11.74 17.53 17.24
N SER A 269 11.92 17.34 18.56
CA SER A 269 12.26 18.43 19.50
C SER A 269 13.52 19.20 19.10
N ASP A 270 14.43 18.53 18.39
CA ASP A 270 15.74 19.06 18.03
C ASP A 270 15.75 19.60 16.59
N TYR A 271 14.62 19.55 15.87
CA TYR A 271 14.55 20.06 14.50
C TYR A 271 14.72 21.57 14.48
N ARG A 272 15.42 22.09 13.47
CA ARG A 272 15.65 23.53 13.31
C ARG A 272 15.35 23.96 11.89
N ARG A 273 14.88 25.20 11.75
CA ARG A 273 14.76 25.89 10.46
C ARG A 273 15.70 27.08 10.49
N PHE A 274 16.50 27.21 9.45
CA PHE A 274 17.48 28.26 9.27
C PHE A 274 17.02 29.15 8.12
N ARG A 275 17.06 30.46 8.35
CA ARG A 275 16.89 31.45 7.28
C ARG A 275 18.29 31.88 6.83
N ILE A 276 18.64 31.58 5.58
CA ILE A 276 19.93 31.94 5.02
C ILE A 276 19.85 33.40 4.56
N LYS A 277 20.61 34.28 5.23
CA LYS A 277 20.55 35.74 5.03
C LYS A 277 21.35 36.21 3.82
N THR A 278 22.43 35.53 3.50
CA THR A 278 23.36 35.88 2.42
C THR A 278 23.95 34.60 1.83
N VAL A 279 23.98 34.51 0.50
CA VAL A 279 24.80 33.55 -0.23
C VAL A 279 25.90 34.40 -0.87
N PRO A 280 27.18 34.25 -0.49
CA PRO A 280 28.25 34.99 -1.14
C PRO A 280 28.27 34.60 -2.62
N GLU A 281 28.15 35.58 -3.52
CA GLU A 281 28.46 35.37 -4.93
C GLU A 281 29.98 35.12 -5.03
N ALA A 282 30.35 34.00 -5.66
CA ALA A 282 31.73 33.65 -5.99
C ALA A 282 32.12 34.23 -7.35
#